data_AF-A0A3A5V593-F1
#
_entry.id   AF-A0A3A5V593-F1
#
_cell.length_a   1.000
_cell.length_b   1.000
_cell.length_c   1.000
_cell.angle_alpha   90.00
_cell.angle_beta   90.00
_cell.angle_gamma   90.00
#
_symmetry.space_group_name_H-M   'P 1'
#
loop_
_entity.id
_entity.type
_entity.pdbx_description
1 polymer ?
#
loop_
_entity_poly.entity_id
_entity_poly.type
_entity_poly.pdbx_seq_one_letter_code
_entity_poly.pdbx_strand_id
1 'polypeptide(L)'
;DEVGDHLGTVGHEFGTTTGRKRRCGWFDAVVMRHANRINGFTELALTKLDVLGGLDEIKICVGYKVGDTEINEMPASAIALEECEPIYVTMPGFASYSLEEWLGIARKCNSEESGFSGLPAAAQNYISKLESLLGVPISSVGLGPDRDATVDRV
;
A
#
# COMPACT_ATOMS: atom_id res chain seq x y z
N ASP A 1 8.48 13.65 -6.41
CA ASP A 1 8.45 14.36 -5.12
C ASP A 1 9.26 13.53 -4.12
N GLU A 2 9.57 14.07 -2.93
CA GLU A 2 10.42 13.38 -1.96
C GLU A 2 9.87 12.00 -1.55
N VAL A 3 8.53 11.89 -1.47
CA VAL A 3 7.85 10.63 -1.21
C VAL A 3 8.08 9.63 -2.33
N GLY A 4 7.83 9.99 -3.59
CA GLY A 4 8.05 9.10 -4.73
C GLY A 4 9.52 8.67 -4.86
N ASP A 5 10.45 9.53 -4.43
CA ASP A 5 11.87 9.19 -4.35
C ASP A 5 12.18 8.21 -3.21
N HIS A 6 11.60 8.40 -2.02
CA HIS A 6 11.68 7.44 -0.90
C HIS A 6 11.13 6.08 -1.31
N LEU A 7 9.87 6.02 -1.76
CA LEU A 7 9.19 4.78 -2.16
C LEU A 7 9.96 4.06 -3.27
N GLY A 8 10.44 4.83 -4.25
CA GLY A 8 11.20 4.25 -5.36
C GLY A 8 12.57 3.71 -4.95
N THR A 9 13.22 4.36 -4.00
CA THR A 9 14.55 3.98 -3.52
C THR A 9 14.46 2.79 -2.57
N VAL A 10 13.63 2.85 -1.53
CA VAL A 10 13.46 1.77 -0.55
C VAL A 10 12.82 0.54 -1.20
N GLY A 11 11.83 0.73 -2.08
CA GLY A 11 11.14 -0.37 -2.77
C GLY A 11 11.90 -0.99 -3.94
N HIS A 12 13.13 -0.52 -4.22
CA HIS A 12 13.95 -0.93 -5.37
C HIS A 12 13.18 -0.85 -6.71
N GLU A 13 12.47 0.25 -6.93
CA GLU A 13 11.59 0.43 -8.10
C GLU A 13 12.34 0.87 -9.36
N PHE A 14 13.23 -0.02 -9.81
CA PHE A 14 14.04 0.14 -11.01
C PHE A 14 13.84 -1.05 -11.96
N GLY A 15 13.90 -0.78 -13.26
CA GLY A 15 13.92 -1.84 -14.26
C GLY A 15 15.17 -2.71 -14.09
N THR A 16 15.01 -4.03 -13.98
CA THR A 16 16.10 -4.97 -13.71
C THR A 16 17.17 -4.98 -14.80
N THR A 17 16.78 -4.79 -16.07
CA THR A 17 17.72 -4.75 -17.19
C THR A 17 18.25 -3.35 -17.50
N THR A 18 17.38 -2.34 -17.41
CA THR A 18 17.68 -0.98 -17.89
C THR A 18 18.12 -0.02 -16.79
N GLY A 19 17.90 -0.37 -15.52
CA GLY A 19 18.08 0.54 -14.38
C GLY A 19 17.09 1.72 -14.39
N ARG A 20 16.11 1.75 -15.31
CA ARG A 20 15.18 2.88 -15.42
C ARG A 20 14.32 2.97 -14.16
N LYS A 21 14.35 4.13 -13.49
CA LYS A 21 13.50 4.44 -12.34
C LYS A 21 12.01 4.41 -12.72
N ARG A 22 11.19 3.73 -11.93
CA ARG A 22 9.72 3.74 -12.08
C ARG A 22 9.13 4.95 -11.35
N ARG A 23 7.98 5.42 -11.85
CA ARG A 23 7.19 6.44 -11.13
C ARG A 23 6.52 5.77 -9.95
N CYS A 24 6.67 6.36 -8.77
CA CYS A 24 6.06 5.88 -7.53
C CYS A 24 5.12 6.96 -7.00
N GLY A 25 4.09 6.52 -6.30
CA GLY A 25 3.10 7.38 -5.66
C GLY A 25 2.37 6.62 -4.57
N TRP A 26 1.46 7.32 -3.90
CA TRP A 26 0.65 6.75 -2.83
C TRP A 26 -0.31 5.67 -3.33
N PHE A 27 -0.80 4.87 -2.39
CA PHE A 27 -1.84 3.90 -2.66
C PHE A 27 -3.12 4.59 -3.16
N ASP A 28 -3.70 4.06 -4.23
CA ASP A 28 -4.90 4.60 -4.85
C ASP A 28 -6.10 3.67 -4.66
N ALA A 29 -7.00 4.05 -3.75
CA ALA A 29 -8.20 3.29 -3.48
C ALA A 29 -9.27 3.44 -4.58
N VAL A 30 -9.24 4.51 -5.39
CA VAL A 30 -10.16 4.66 -6.54
C VAL A 30 -9.85 3.61 -7.58
N VAL A 31 -8.56 3.47 -7.93
CA VAL A 31 -8.07 2.44 -8.86
C VAL A 31 -8.37 1.05 -8.32
N MET A 32 -8.13 0.80 -7.04
CA MET A 32 -8.36 -0.51 -6.44
C MET A 32 -9.84 -0.89 -6.34
N ARG A 33 -10.74 0.04 -6.01
CA ARG A 33 -12.19 -0.21 -6.07
C ARG A 33 -12.66 -0.52 -7.48
N HIS A 34 -12.11 0.18 -8.48
CA HIS A 34 -12.40 -0.10 -9.88
C HIS A 34 -11.94 -1.51 -10.29
N ALA A 35 -10.72 -1.90 -9.91
CA ALA A 35 -10.18 -3.23 -10.15
C ALA A 35 -11.03 -4.32 -9.46
N ASN A 36 -11.45 -4.10 -8.22
CA ASN A 36 -12.32 -5.02 -7.50
C ASN A 36 -13.68 -5.20 -8.19
N ARG A 37 -14.31 -4.12 -8.64
CA ARG A 37 -15.60 -4.18 -9.35
C ARG A 37 -15.53 -5.04 -10.61
N ILE A 38 -14.40 -5.03 -11.31
CA ILE A 38 -14.21 -5.80 -12.55
C ILE A 38 -13.88 -7.26 -12.26
N ASN A 39 -13.03 -7.52 -11.27
CA ASN A 39 -12.46 -8.84 -11.03
C ASN A 39 -13.16 -9.65 -9.92
N GLY A 40 -13.93 -8.99 -9.05
CA GLY A 40 -14.61 -9.62 -7.91
C GLY A 40 -13.63 -10.22 -6.89
N PHE A 41 -12.73 -9.41 -6.35
CA PHE A 41 -11.76 -9.89 -5.36
C PHE A 41 -12.48 -10.36 -4.09
N THR A 42 -12.20 -11.59 -3.68
CA THR A 42 -12.66 -12.13 -2.39
C THR A 42 -11.68 -11.79 -1.26
N GLU A 43 -10.41 -11.61 -1.61
CA GLU A 43 -9.32 -11.27 -0.70
C GLU A 43 -8.17 -10.58 -1.45
N LEU A 44 -7.29 -9.92 -0.72
CA LEU A 44 -6.12 -9.20 -1.24
C LEU A 44 -4.82 -9.66 -0.56
N ALA A 45 -3.75 -9.72 -1.35
CA ALA A 45 -2.38 -9.76 -0.84
C ALA A 45 -1.77 -8.35 -0.90
N LEU A 46 -1.44 -7.76 0.24
CA LEU A 46 -0.79 -6.46 0.33
C LEU A 46 0.73 -6.65 0.34
N THR A 47 1.41 -6.20 -0.70
CA THR A 47 2.87 -6.38 -0.80
C THR A 47 3.62 -5.10 -0.44
N LYS A 48 4.90 -5.27 -0.09
CA LYS A 48 5.86 -4.17 0.15
C LYS A 48 5.45 -3.19 1.25
N LEU A 49 4.83 -3.67 2.33
CA LEU A 49 4.46 -2.81 3.45
C LEU A 49 5.70 -2.19 4.12
N ASP A 50 6.82 -2.92 4.10
CA ASP A 50 8.12 -2.49 4.62
C ASP A 50 8.62 -1.17 4.03
N VAL A 51 8.27 -0.90 2.77
CA VAL A 51 8.69 0.30 2.02
C VAL A 51 8.10 1.59 2.59
N LEU A 52 6.98 1.49 3.33
CA LEU A 52 6.36 2.64 3.99
C LEU A 52 7.08 3.06 5.28
N GLY A 53 8.02 2.24 5.78
CA GLY A 53 8.81 2.56 6.95
C GLY A 53 9.71 3.79 6.74
N GLY A 54 9.83 4.61 7.78
CA GLY A 54 10.63 5.84 7.78
C GLY A 54 9.89 7.09 7.31
N LEU A 55 8.62 6.96 6.94
CA LEU A 55 7.75 8.09 6.62
C LEU A 55 7.06 8.60 7.89
N ASP A 56 6.96 9.92 8.05
CA ASP A 56 6.20 10.54 9.16
C ASP A 56 4.69 10.41 8.96
N GLU A 57 4.25 10.45 7.69
CA GLU A 57 2.85 10.35 7.28
C GLU A 57 2.71 9.44 6.06
N ILE A 58 1.59 8.72 5.99
CA ILE A 58 1.21 7.89 4.85
C ILE A 58 -0.12 8.42 4.31
N LYS A 59 -0.18 8.69 3.01
CA LYS A 59 -1.41 9.14 2.36
C LYS A 59 -2.04 8.02 1.53
N ILE A 60 -3.36 8.00 1.49
CA ILE A 60 -4.15 7.09 0.66
C ILE A 60 -5.09 7.95 -0.18
N CYS A 61 -5.02 7.84 -1.50
CA CYS A 61 -5.97 8.50 -2.40
C CYS A 61 -7.32 7.80 -2.27
N VAL A 62 -8.35 8.54 -1.88
CA VAL A 62 -9.71 8.00 -1.64
C VAL A 62 -10.73 8.44 -2.68
N GLY A 63 -10.41 9.50 -3.43
CA GLY A 63 -11.26 10.09 -4.46
C GLY A 63 -10.43 11.02 -5.34
N TYR A 64 -11.05 11.53 -6.38
CA TYR A 64 -10.47 12.57 -7.23
C TYR A 64 -11.38 13.79 -7.24
N LYS A 65 -10.78 14.96 -7.45
CA LYS A 65 -11.48 16.20 -7.76
C LYS A 65 -11.22 16.55 -9.22
N VAL A 66 -12.27 16.83 -9.98
CA VAL A 66 -12.21 17.29 -11.38
C VAL A 66 -13.01 18.58 -11.48
N GLY A 67 -12.32 19.71 -11.64
CA GLY A 67 -12.93 21.02 -11.46
C GLY A 67 -13.52 21.15 -10.06
N ASP A 68 -14.82 21.41 -9.95
CA ASP A 68 -15.54 21.51 -8.66
C ASP A 68 -16.23 20.21 -8.23
N THR A 69 -16.04 19.11 -8.97
CA THR A 69 -16.73 17.84 -8.70
C THR A 69 -15.80 16.83 -8.04
N GLU A 70 -16.23 16.26 -6.92
CA GLU A 70 -15.57 15.10 -6.33
C GLU A 70 -16.15 13.81 -6.90
N ILE A 71 -15.27 12.89 -7.29
CA ILE A 71 -15.61 11.58 -7.83
C ILE A 71 -14.87 10.49 -7.06
N ASN A 72 -15.55 9.37 -6.83
CA ASN A 72 -15.00 8.20 -6.13
C ASN A 72 -14.77 7.00 -7.05
N GLU A 73 -14.97 7.21 -8.35
CA GLU A 73 -14.87 6.21 -9.40
C GLU A 73 -13.82 6.61 -10.44
N MET A 74 -13.21 5.59 -11.05
CA MET A 74 -12.25 5.79 -12.11
C MET A 74 -12.89 6.50 -13.32
N PRO A 75 -12.36 7.64 -13.79
CA PRO A 75 -12.82 8.27 -15.01
C PRO A 75 -12.67 7.34 -16.21
N ALA A 76 -13.64 7.37 -17.12
CA ALA A 76 -13.61 6.55 -18.34
C ALA A 76 -12.65 7.11 -19.42
N SER A 77 -12.29 8.39 -19.33
CA SER A 77 -11.41 9.07 -20.28
C SER A 77 -10.04 9.35 -19.67
N ALA A 78 -8.98 9.10 -20.43
CA ALA A 78 -7.62 9.46 -20.03
C ALA A 78 -7.43 10.97 -19.85
N ILE A 79 -8.14 11.79 -20.62
CA ILE A 79 -8.10 13.26 -20.49
C ILE A 79 -8.71 13.67 -19.15
N ALA A 80 -9.87 13.10 -18.79
CA ALA A 80 -10.49 13.39 -17.50
C ALA A 80 -9.65 12.90 -16.32
N LEU A 81 -8.92 11.78 -16.49
CA LEU A 81 -7.98 11.30 -15.48
C LEU A 81 -6.77 12.24 -15.33
N GLU A 82 -6.28 12.84 -16.41
CA GLU A 82 -5.16 13.79 -16.36
C GLU A 82 -5.53 15.08 -15.59
N GLU A 83 -6.80 15.47 -15.63
CA GLU A 83 -7.35 16.62 -14.89
C GLU A 83 -7.68 16.31 -13.41
N CYS A 84 -7.54 15.05 -12.97
CA CYS A 84 -7.87 14.65 -11.62
C CYS A 84 -6.84 15.12 -10.59
N GLU A 85 -7.31 15.83 -9.57
CA GLU A 85 -6.55 16.10 -8.36
C GLU A 85 -6.87 15.04 -7.29
N PRO A 86 -5.88 14.34 -6.72
CA PRO A 86 -6.13 13.30 -5.73
C PRO A 86 -6.57 13.87 -4.38
N ILE A 87 -7.66 13.29 -3.84
CA ILE A 87 -8.15 13.56 -2.49
C ILE A 87 -7.55 12.52 -1.55
N TYR A 88 -6.77 12.96 -0.58
CA TYR A 88 -6.05 12.08 0.35
C TYR A 88 -6.71 12.02 1.72
N VAL A 89 -6.70 10.83 2.32
CA VAL A 89 -6.68 10.69 3.78
C VAL A 89 -5.24 10.49 4.23
N THR A 90 -4.88 11.11 5.35
CA THR A 90 -3.55 11.00 5.95
C THR A 90 -3.61 10.10 7.18
N MET A 91 -2.63 9.22 7.30
CA MET A 91 -2.40 8.37 8.46
C MET A 91 -1.01 8.64 9.04
N PRO A 92 -0.81 8.42 10.35
CA PRO A 92 0.53 8.39 10.92
C PRO A 92 1.37 7.34 10.21
N GLY A 93 2.61 7.71 9.86
CA GLY A 93 3.60 6.75 9.40
C GLY A 93 4.23 5.97 10.56
N PHE A 94 5.35 5.31 10.28
CA PHE A 94 6.06 4.52 11.28
C PHE A 94 7.56 4.47 11.05
N ALA A 95 8.29 4.15 12.11
CA ALA A 95 9.74 4.03 12.07
C ALA A 95 10.20 3.07 10.97
N SER A 96 11.36 3.36 10.39
CA SER A 96 11.99 2.43 9.46
C SER A 96 12.48 1.20 10.23
N TYR A 97 12.29 0.03 9.63
CA TYR A 97 12.87 -1.23 10.08
C TYR A 97 13.73 -1.78 8.95
N SER A 98 14.87 -2.37 9.30
CA SER A 98 15.68 -3.13 8.36
C SER A 98 14.91 -4.37 7.86
N LEU A 99 15.33 -4.91 6.71
CA LEU A 99 14.76 -6.16 6.19
C LEU A 99 14.95 -7.34 7.16
N GLU A 100 16.02 -7.35 7.95
CA GLU A 100 16.25 -8.36 8.98
C GLU A 100 15.24 -8.23 10.13
N GLU A 101 14.95 -7.01 10.58
CA GLU A 101 13.92 -6.76 11.60
C GLU A 101 12.54 -7.15 11.10
N TRP A 102 12.18 -6.78 9.87
CA TRP A 102 10.92 -7.20 9.26
C TRP A 102 10.80 -8.71 9.12
N LEU A 103 11.87 -9.38 8.71
CA LEU A 103 11.92 -10.85 8.64
C LEU A 103 11.76 -11.48 10.03
N GLY A 104 12.38 -10.91 11.06
CA GLY A 104 12.23 -11.34 12.44
C GLY A 104 10.78 -11.19 12.94
N ILE A 105 10.13 -10.06 12.63
CA ILE A 105 8.71 -9.82 12.93
C ILE A 105 7.84 -10.86 12.22
N ALA A 106 8.03 -11.07 10.91
CA ALA A 106 7.24 -12.03 10.14
C ALA A 106 7.36 -13.46 10.70
N ARG A 107 8.59 -13.92 10.95
CA ARG A 107 8.85 -15.24 11.53
C ARG A 107 8.19 -15.39 12.89
N LYS A 108 8.28 -14.37 13.74
CA LYS A 108 7.61 -14.37 15.04
C LYS A 108 6.10 -14.50 14.87
N CYS A 109 5.47 -13.64 14.05
CA CYS A 109 4.04 -13.69 13.80
C CYS A 109 3.56 -15.07 13.31
N ASN A 110 4.33 -15.68 12.41
CA ASN A 110 4.01 -16.99 11.85
C ASN A 110 4.20 -18.12 12.88
N SER A 111 5.27 -18.07 13.68
CA SER A 111 5.54 -19.08 14.72
C SER A 111 4.56 -19.03 15.89
N GLU A 112 4.04 -17.83 16.19
CA GLU A 112 3.08 -17.60 17.28
C GLU A 112 1.62 -17.62 16.80
N GLU A 113 1.39 -17.84 15.50
CA GLU A 113 0.06 -17.78 14.86
C GLU A 113 -0.72 -16.49 15.23
N SER A 114 0.00 -15.36 15.35
CA SER A 114 -0.59 -14.08 15.77
C SER A 114 -1.17 -13.28 14.60
N GLY A 115 -0.84 -13.66 13.36
CA GLY A 115 -1.21 -12.94 12.14
C GLY A 115 -0.83 -11.46 12.22
N PHE A 116 -1.74 -10.59 11.79
CA PHE A 116 -1.49 -9.14 11.73
C PHE A 116 -1.37 -8.49 13.12
N SER A 117 -1.87 -9.11 14.18
CA SER A 117 -1.81 -8.54 15.53
C SER A 117 -0.37 -8.42 16.07
N GLY A 118 0.58 -9.16 15.50
CA GLY A 118 2.01 -9.10 15.83
C GLY A 118 2.79 -8.01 15.09
N LEU A 119 2.17 -7.31 14.12
CA LEU A 119 2.81 -6.22 13.38
C LEU A 119 2.88 -4.94 14.21
N PRO A 120 3.69 -3.93 13.83
CA PRO A 120 3.63 -2.61 14.45
C PRO A 120 2.22 -1.99 14.35
N ALA A 121 1.76 -1.31 15.40
CA ALA A 121 0.38 -0.80 15.48
C ALA A 121 -0.01 0.11 14.29
N ALA A 122 0.91 0.95 13.83
CA ALA A 122 0.66 1.82 12.66
C ALA A 122 0.46 1.00 11.37
N ALA A 123 1.23 -0.07 11.18
CA ALA A 123 1.07 -1.00 10.07
C ALA A 123 -0.29 -1.72 10.13
N GLN A 124 -0.71 -2.17 11.31
CA GLN A 124 -2.04 -2.76 11.52
C GLN A 124 -3.17 -1.79 11.18
N ASN A 125 -3.05 -0.54 11.63
CA ASN A 125 -4.02 0.51 11.35
C ASN A 125 -4.10 0.80 9.84
N TYR A 126 -2.96 0.84 9.15
CA TYR A 126 -2.91 1.03 7.70
C TYR A 126 -3.62 -0.09 6.95
N ILE A 127 -3.34 -1.36 7.29
CA ILE A 127 -4.03 -2.54 6.73
C ILE A 127 -5.54 -2.41 6.94
N SER A 128 -5.96 -2.16 8.19
CA SER A 128 -7.39 -2.02 8.55
C SER A 128 -8.06 -0.87 7.79
N LYS A 129 -7.34 0.23 7.56
CA LYS A 129 -7.85 1.36 6.78
C LYS A 129 -8.04 1.00 5.31
N LEU A 130 -7.11 0.28 4.70
CA LEU A 130 -7.26 -0.19 3.33
C LEU A 130 -8.47 -1.12 3.19
N GLU A 131 -8.64 -2.09 4.09
CA GLU A 131 -9.81 -2.97 4.08
C GLU A 131 -11.12 -2.20 4.20
N SER A 132 -11.19 -1.23 5.12
CA SER A 132 -12.35 -0.36 5.28
C SER A 132 -12.67 0.44 4.02
N LEU A 133 -11.65 0.92 3.29
CA LEU A 133 -11.83 1.70 2.07
C LEU A 133 -12.22 0.85 0.86
N LEU A 134 -11.80 -0.42 0.84
CA LEU A 134 -11.99 -1.32 -0.32
C LEU A 134 -13.19 -2.25 -0.14
N GLY A 135 -13.59 -2.54 1.10
CA GLY A 135 -14.60 -3.55 1.41
C GLY A 135 -14.17 -4.99 1.10
N VAL A 136 -12.86 -5.23 1.00
CA VAL A 136 -12.27 -6.54 0.68
C VAL A 136 -11.23 -6.87 1.76
N PRO A 137 -11.24 -8.08 2.33
CA PRO A 137 -10.26 -8.45 3.33
C PRO A 137 -8.86 -8.60 2.73
N ILE A 138 -7.84 -8.24 3.51
CA ILE A 138 -6.43 -8.55 3.20
C ILE A 138 -6.08 -9.83 3.93
N SER A 139 -5.71 -10.89 3.19
CA SER A 139 -5.37 -12.19 3.77
C SER A 139 -3.88 -12.43 3.92
N SER A 140 -3.04 -11.67 3.22
CA SER A 140 -1.59 -11.81 3.30
C SER A 140 -0.88 -10.47 3.16
N VAL A 141 0.22 -10.29 3.90
CA VAL A 141 1.02 -9.07 3.93
C VAL A 141 2.51 -9.39 3.75
N GLY A 142 3.13 -8.81 2.73
CA GLY A 142 4.58 -8.89 2.49
C GLY A 142 5.33 -7.77 3.20
N LEU A 143 6.35 -8.14 3.98
CA LEU A 143 7.25 -7.27 4.76
C LEU A 143 8.69 -7.27 4.21
N GLY A 144 8.91 -7.81 3.02
CA GLY A 144 10.21 -7.84 2.38
C GLY A 144 10.23 -8.77 1.16
N PRO A 145 11.39 -8.88 0.49
CA PRO A 145 11.54 -9.72 -0.71
C PRO A 145 11.70 -11.21 -0.40
N ASP A 146 12.05 -11.57 0.83
CA ASP A 146 12.18 -12.97 1.26
C ASP A 146 10.80 -13.64 1.33
N ARG A 147 10.74 -14.93 0.98
CA ARG A 147 9.51 -15.72 1.09
C ARG A 147 9.00 -15.76 2.53
N ASP A 148 9.91 -15.88 3.49
CA ASP A 148 9.59 -15.92 4.93
C ASP A 148 9.15 -14.55 5.46
N ALA A 149 9.37 -13.46 4.72
CA ALA A 149 8.93 -12.11 5.07
C ALA A 149 7.47 -11.87 4.65
N THR A 150 6.62 -12.87 4.83
CA THR A 150 5.17 -12.81 4.56
C THR A 150 4.41 -13.24 5.80
N VAL A 151 3.36 -12.51 6.15
CA VAL A 151 2.47 -12.83 7.27
C VAL A 151 1.06 -13.02 6.72
N ASP A 152 0.44 -14.14 7.07
CA ASP A 152 -0.96 -14.42 6.71
C ASP A 152 -1.91 -14.04 7.85
N ARG A 153 -3.15 -13.70 7.47
CA ARG A 153 -4.27 -13.47 8.39
C ARG A 153 -4.75 -14.84 8.86
N VAL A 154 -4.32 -15.26 10.04
CA VAL A 154 -4.79 -16.49 10.69
C VAL A 154 -6.26 -16.39 11.09
#